data_AF-A0A0C3AQB3-F1
#
_entry.id   AF-A0A0C3AQB3-F1
#
_cell.length_a   1.000
_cell.length_b   1.000
_cell.length_c   1.000
_cell.angle_alpha   90.00
_cell.angle_beta   90.00
_cell.angle_gamma   90.00
#
_symmetry.space_group_name_H-M   'P 1'
#
loop_
_entity.id
_entity.type
_entity.pdbx_description
1 polymer ?
#
loop_
_entity_poly.entity_id
_entity_poly.type
_entity_poly.pdbx_seq_one_letter_code
_entity_poly.pdbx_strand_id
1 'polypeptide(L)'
;DSQTGAVVLAEGNYFNTVTTPSVSGSAGREYFIQSSSDVSTCTSSLGRTCQANTLTSSGSVSHLDSAVLTNLKTQSAVTGYSPMTASAAATYVQANAGVGKVN
;
A
#
# COMPACT_ATOMS: atom_id res chain seq x y z
N ASP A 1 -3.47 9.97 4.19
CA ASP A 1 -2.68 11.10 4.72
C ASP A 1 -1.76 10.53 5.77
N SER A 2 -0.47 10.71 5.57
CA SER A 2 0.56 10.41 6.56
C SER A 2 0.90 11.68 7.31
N GLN A 3 0.54 11.78 8.59
CA GLN A 3 0.86 12.94 9.43
C GLN A 3 2.27 12.83 10.03
N THR A 4 2.72 13.87 10.74
CA THR A 4 4.07 13.93 11.34
C THR A 4 4.43 12.65 12.09
N GLY A 5 5.57 12.06 11.72
CA GLY A 5 6.09 10.83 12.31
C GLY A 5 5.56 9.54 11.68
N ALA A 6 4.53 9.60 10.83
CA ALA A 6 4.03 8.44 10.11
C ALA A 6 4.99 8.01 8.98
N VAL A 7 5.15 6.70 8.84
CA VAL A 7 5.88 6.04 7.75
C VAL A 7 4.95 4.99 7.16
N VAL A 8 4.43 5.24 5.96
CA VAL A 8 3.37 4.43 5.35
C VAL A 8 3.86 3.82 4.04
N LEU A 9 3.76 2.49 3.94
CA LEU A 9 3.85 1.76 2.68
C LEU A 9 2.45 1.29 2.31
N ALA A 10 1.91 1.81 1.22
CA ALA A 10 0.62 1.38 0.69
C ALA A 10 0.85 0.48 -0.53
N GLU A 11 0.50 -0.80 -0.41
CA GLU A 11 0.68 -1.81 -1.45
C GLU A 11 -0.49 -2.80 -1.49
N GLY A 12 -0.83 -3.31 -2.68
CA GLY A 12 -1.85 -4.35 -2.85
C GLY A 12 -3.28 -3.94 -2.47
N ASN A 13 -3.59 -2.66 -2.34
CA ASN A 13 -4.94 -2.18 -2.00
C ASN A 13 -5.78 -1.93 -3.25
N TYR A 14 -7.10 -2.09 -3.12
CA TYR A 14 -8.07 -1.78 -4.17
C TYR A 14 -8.98 -0.63 -3.74
N PHE A 15 -8.77 0.55 -4.33
CA PHE A 15 -9.57 1.74 -4.09
C PHE A 15 -10.66 1.83 -5.17
N ASN A 16 -11.92 1.80 -4.76
CA ASN A 16 -13.06 1.88 -5.65
C ASN A 16 -13.94 3.07 -5.27
N THR A 17 -14.16 4.00 -6.20
CA THR A 17 -14.98 5.21 -6.00
C THR A 17 -14.56 6.07 -4.80
N VAL A 18 -13.26 6.09 -4.46
CA VAL A 18 -12.72 6.88 -3.35
C VAL A 18 -12.27 8.25 -3.87
N THR A 19 -12.98 9.32 -3.49
CA THR A 19 -12.72 10.68 -4.00
C THR A 19 -11.29 11.16 -3.71
N THR A 20 -10.77 10.88 -2.52
CA THR A 20 -9.42 11.31 -2.10
C THR A 20 -8.76 10.17 -1.32
N PRO A 21 -8.06 9.23 -1.99
CA PRO A 21 -7.47 8.09 -1.32
C PRO A 21 -6.35 8.48 -0.34
N SER A 22 -5.60 9.53 -0.64
CA SER A 22 -4.69 10.18 0.31
C SER A 22 -4.75 11.70 0.13
N VAL A 23 -4.82 12.44 1.23
CA VAL A 23 -4.85 13.91 1.23
C VAL A 23 -3.42 14.44 1.09
N SER A 24 -3.25 15.43 0.21
CA SER A 24 -1.97 16.11 -0.02
C SER A 24 -1.59 17.05 1.12
N GLY A 25 -0.33 17.49 1.16
CA GLY A 25 0.17 18.36 2.24
C GLY A 25 0.46 17.63 3.56
N SER A 26 0.53 16.30 3.51
CA SER A 26 0.86 15.44 4.63
C SER A 26 2.31 15.67 5.10
N ALA A 27 2.52 15.69 6.42
CA ALA A 27 3.84 15.95 7.03
C ALA A 27 4.65 14.68 7.34
N GLY A 28 4.06 13.51 7.12
CA GLY A 28 4.69 12.19 7.21
C GLY A 28 5.21 11.71 5.87
N ARG A 29 5.64 10.45 5.84
CA ARG A 29 6.22 9.81 4.66
C ARG A 29 5.31 8.71 4.15
N GLU A 30 5.07 8.69 2.85
CA GLU A 30 4.21 7.71 2.20
C GLU A 30 4.85 7.23 0.89
N TYR A 31 4.87 5.90 0.72
CA TYR A 31 5.24 5.25 -0.53
C TYR A 31 4.04 4.45 -1.02
N PHE A 32 3.33 5.03 -1.98
CA PHE A 32 2.09 4.51 -2.53
C PHE A 32 2.34 3.89 -3.91
N ILE A 33 2.41 2.55 -3.95
CA ILE A 33 2.82 1.82 -5.16
C ILE A 33 1.72 1.83 -6.21
N GLN A 34 1.99 2.30 -7.44
CA GLN A 34 1.02 2.28 -8.54
C GLN A 34 1.58 1.73 -9.85
N SER A 35 2.87 1.89 -10.09
CA SER A 35 3.52 1.48 -11.33
C SER A 35 4.41 0.25 -11.15
N SER A 36 4.77 -0.39 -12.26
CA SER A 36 5.74 -1.49 -12.28
C SER A 36 7.13 -1.06 -11.81
N SER A 37 7.51 0.20 -12.05
CA SER A 37 8.76 0.79 -11.53
C SER A 37 8.74 0.92 -10.01
N ASP A 38 7.61 1.31 -9.41
CA ASP A 38 7.48 1.42 -7.95
C ASP A 38 7.57 0.03 -7.30
N VAL A 39 6.89 -0.96 -7.91
CA VAL A 39 6.96 -2.37 -7.50
C VAL A 39 8.39 -2.87 -7.53
N SER A 40 9.14 -2.59 -8.60
CA SER A 40 10.52 -3.02 -8.76
C SER A 40 11.44 -2.39 -7.71
N THR A 41 11.25 -1.09 -7.45
CA THR A 41 12.01 -0.34 -6.44
C THR A 41 11.74 -0.87 -5.03
N CYS A 42 10.46 -1.07 -4.69
CA CYS A 42 10.04 -1.65 -3.42
C CYS A 42 10.60 -3.07 -3.23
N THR A 43 10.47 -3.92 -4.25
CA THR A 43 10.92 -5.31 -4.21
C THR A 43 12.43 -5.40 -3.98
N SER A 44 13.20 -4.58 -4.69
CA SER A 44 14.66 -4.51 -4.53
C SER A 44 15.06 -3.99 -3.15
N SER A 45 14.31 -3.03 -2.61
CA SER A 45 14.63 -2.42 -1.31
C SER A 45 14.32 -3.35 -0.13
N LEU A 46 13.13 -3.95 -0.13
CA LEU A 46 12.61 -4.77 0.98
C LEU A 46 13.02 -6.24 0.89
N GLY A 47 13.48 -6.72 -0.27
CA GLY A 47 13.90 -8.11 -0.47
C GLY A 47 12.74 -9.10 -0.57
N ARG A 48 11.54 -8.62 -0.88
CA ARG A 48 10.32 -9.43 -1.04
C ARG A 48 9.42 -8.82 -2.11
N THR A 49 8.49 -9.60 -2.66
CA THR A 49 7.52 -9.08 -3.62
C THR A 49 6.68 -7.95 -3.02
N CYS A 50 6.55 -6.85 -3.76
CA CYS A 50 5.57 -5.79 -3.48
C CYS A 50 4.46 -5.80 -4.54
N GLN A 51 3.30 -5.22 -4.21
CA GLN A 51 2.13 -5.20 -5.10
C GLN A 51 1.63 -3.78 -5.35
N ALA A 52 1.30 -3.46 -6.60
CA ALA A 52 0.69 -2.18 -6.92
C ALA A 52 -0.73 -2.09 -6.36
N ASN A 53 -1.12 -0.89 -5.93
CA ASN A 53 -2.50 -0.57 -5.64
C ASN A 53 -3.28 -0.40 -6.95
N THR A 54 -4.58 -0.69 -6.93
CA THR A 54 -5.51 -0.41 -8.02
C THR A 54 -6.46 0.71 -7.62
N LEU A 55 -6.58 1.73 -8.46
CA LEU A 55 -7.52 2.84 -8.28
C LEU A 55 -8.55 2.77 -9.40
N THR A 56 -9.81 2.50 -9.05
CA THR A 56 -10.95 2.47 -9.97
C THR A 56 -11.89 3.62 -9.63
N SER A 57 -12.15 4.50 -10.60
CA SER A 57 -13.01 5.68 -10.43
C SER A 57 -12.70 6.50 -9.16
N SER A 58 -11.43 6.54 -8.77
CA SER A 58 -10.95 7.16 -7.53
C SER A 58 -10.01 8.32 -7.84
N GLY A 59 -9.82 9.23 -6.88
CA GLY A 59 -8.84 10.32 -7.00
C GLY A 59 -7.41 9.79 -7.14
N SER A 60 -6.54 10.57 -7.78
CA SER A 60 -5.13 10.21 -7.92
C SER A 60 -4.35 10.35 -6.62
N VAL A 61 -3.25 9.60 -6.51
CA VAL A 61 -2.24 9.71 -5.46
C VAL A 61 -0.87 9.82 -6.14
N SER A 62 0.06 10.54 -5.53
CA SER A 62 1.41 10.75 -6.08
C SER A 62 2.52 10.72 -5.03
N HIS A 63 2.26 10.12 -3.86
CA HIS A 63 3.22 10.01 -2.77
C HIS A 63 4.16 8.81 -2.97
N LEU A 64 5.43 9.07 -3.27
CA LEU A 64 6.46 8.05 -3.52
C LEU A 64 7.77 8.37 -2.77
N ASP A 65 7.69 8.65 -1.46
CA ASP A 65 8.88 8.91 -0.63
C ASP A 65 9.63 7.59 -0.35
N SER A 66 10.72 7.35 -1.08
CA SER A 66 11.51 6.12 -0.98
C SER A 66 12.22 5.94 0.37
N ALA A 67 12.31 6.99 1.20
CA ALA A 67 12.81 6.87 2.57
C ALA A 67 11.98 5.86 3.39
N VAL A 68 10.67 5.76 3.11
CA VAL A 68 9.77 4.74 3.70
C VAL A 68 10.35 3.34 3.57
N LEU A 69 10.89 2.99 2.39
CA LEU A 69 11.41 1.65 2.12
C LEU A 69 12.65 1.36 2.97
N THR A 70 13.50 2.36 3.19
CA THR A 70 14.68 2.24 4.05
C THR A 70 14.27 2.10 5.52
N ASN A 71 13.31 2.91 5.97
CA ASN A 71 12.77 2.83 7.33
C ASN A 71 12.18 1.44 7.62
N LEU A 72 11.36 0.92 6.70
CA LEU A 72 10.63 -0.33 6.91
C LEU A 72 11.46 -1.59 6.64
N LYS A 73 12.59 -1.51 5.92
CA LYS A 73 13.49 -2.66 5.68
C LYS A 73 13.98 -3.32 6.97
N THR A 74 14.06 -2.57 8.06
CA THR A 74 14.50 -3.07 9.37
C THR A 74 13.41 -3.85 10.12
N GLN A 75 12.16 -3.81 9.64
CA GLN A 75 11.01 -4.40 10.30
C GLN A 75 10.71 -5.78 9.71
N SER A 76 10.93 -6.84 10.48
CA SER A 76 10.72 -8.23 10.03
C SER A 76 9.27 -8.51 9.64
N ALA A 77 8.30 -7.88 10.31
CA ALA A 77 6.89 -7.96 9.94
C ALA A 77 6.63 -7.42 8.53
N VAL A 78 7.42 -6.45 8.07
CA VAL A 78 7.33 -5.93 6.71
C VAL A 78 8.09 -6.85 5.77
N THR A 79 9.36 -7.17 6.02
CA THR A 79 10.18 -7.94 5.07
C THR A 79 9.75 -9.40 4.91
N GLY A 80 9.09 -9.98 5.92
CA GLY A 80 8.52 -11.33 5.88
C GLY A 80 7.09 -11.40 5.31
N TYR A 81 6.46 -10.27 4.99
CA TYR A 81 5.07 -10.25 4.50
C TYR A 81 4.98 -10.63 3.01
N SER A 82 3.92 -11.36 2.63
CA SER A 82 3.62 -11.68 1.24
C SER A 82 2.25 -11.08 0.85
N PRO A 83 2.22 -9.91 0.19
CA PRO A 83 0.97 -9.26 -0.18
C PRO A 83 0.24 -10.00 -1.31
N MET A 84 -1.09 -10.09 -1.19
CA MET A 84 -1.97 -10.41 -2.31
C MET A 84 -1.95 -9.28 -3.35
N THR A 85 -2.28 -9.60 -4.61
CA THR A 85 -2.57 -8.56 -5.61
C THR A 85 -3.82 -7.77 -5.20
N ALA A 86 -3.95 -6.52 -5.65
CA ALA A 86 -5.11 -5.69 -5.34
C ALA A 86 -6.45 -6.32 -5.73
N SER A 87 -6.52 -6.98 -6.89
CA SER A 87 -7.74 -7.67 -7.34
C SER A 87 -8.07 -8.91 -6.50
N ALA A 88 -7.06 -9.68 -6.09
CA ALA A 88 -7.27 -10.81 -5.17
C ALA A 88 -7.72 -10.32 -3.79
N ALA A 89 -7.11 -9.26 -3.26
CA ALA A 89 -7.50 -8.64 -2.01
C ALA A 89 -8.96 -8.15 -2.05
N ALA A 90 -9.39 -7.48 -3.14
CA ALA A 90 -10.76 -7.02 -3.28
C ALA A 90 -11.79 -8.15 -3.21
N THR A 91 -11.50 -9.30 -3.81
CA THR A 91 -12.38 -10.48 -3.77
C THR A 91 -12.37 -11.12 -2.39
N TYR A 92 -11.18 -11.32 -1.83
CA TYR A 92 -11.00 -11.97 -0.54
C TYR A 92 -11.63 -11.18 0.61
N VAL A 93 -11.46 -9.86 0.63
CA VAL A 93 -12.03 -8.97 1.65
C VAL A 93 -13.56 -9.01 1.63
N GLN A 94 -14.20 -8.96 0.46
CA GLN A 94 -15.66 -9.03 0.36
C GLN A 94 -16.23 -10.34 0.90
N ALA A 95 -15.50 -11.45 0.76
CA ALA A 95 -15.95 -12.74 1.25
C ALA A 95 -15.75 -12.91 2.77
N ASN A 96 -14.65 -12.35 3.31
CA ASN A 96 -14.12 -12.72 4.63
C ASN A 96 -14.07 -11.60 5.67
N ALA A 97 -14.20 -10.32 5.30
CA ALA A 97 -14.14 -9.22 6.27
C ALA A 97 -15.52 -8.94 6.89
N GLY A 98 -15.55 -8.69 8.20
CA GLY A 98 -16.73 -8.27 8.94
C GLY A 98 -17.15 -9.23 10.05
N VAL A 99 -17.98 -8.74 10.97
CA VAL A 99 -18.48 -9.53 12.10
C VAL A 99 -19.28 -10.73 11.59
N GLY A 100 -19.08 -11.90 12.20
CA GLY A 100 -19.76 -13.13 11.81
C GLY A 100 -19.13 -13.87 10.61
N LYS A 101 -18.07 -13.30 10.02
CA LYS A 101 -17.17 -14.02 9.12
C LYS A 101 -16.07 -14.67 9.96
N VAL A 102 -16.35 -15.87 10.44
CA VAL A 102 -15.40 -16.69 11.21
C VAL A 102 -15.27 -17.99 10.45
N ASN A 103 -14.02 -18.32 10.13
CA ASN A 103 -13.61 -19.44 9.27
C ASN A 103 -14.33 -20.75 9.59
#